data_AF-A0A7Y5MP55-F1
#
_entry.id   AF-A0A7Y5MP55-F1
#
_cell.length_a   1.000
_cell.length_b   1.000
_cell.length_c   1.000
_cell.angle_alpha   90.00
_cell.angle_beta   90.00
_cell.angle_gamma   90.00
#
_symmetry.space_group_name_H-M   'P 1'
#
loop_
_entity.id
_entity.type
_entity.pdbx_description
1 polymer ?
#
loop_
_entity_poly.entity_id
_entity_poly.type
_entity_poly.pdbx_seq_one_letter_code
_entity_poly.pdbx_strand_id
1 'polypeptide(L)' 'MVLIQAKVVDPTHLELVEPLVGHEGHVVLIAVADPSGEDEDREDWFGFSADSLRMAYSDTEPEYPSSLIKEINPGFVE' A
#
# COMPACT_ATOMS: atom_id res chain seq x y z
N MET A 1 12.56 -9.13 -1.52
CA MET A 1 11.58 -9.90 -2.31
C MET A 1 12.11 -9.95 -3.73
N VAL A 2 12.28 -11.13 -4.32
CA VAL A 2 12.72 -11.28 -5.72
C VAL A 2 11.47 -11.43 -6.57
N LEU A 3 11.32 -10.58 -7.58
CA LEU A 3 10.22 -10.71 -8.53
C LEU A 3 10.62 -11.75 -9.57
N ILE A 4 9.80 -12.78 -9.76
CA ILE A 4 10.05 -13.84 -10.73
C ILE A 4 8.86 -13.87 -11.67
N GLN A 5 9.14 -13.79 -12.96
CA GLN A 5 8.11 -13.87 -13.99
C GLN A 5 7.81 -15.32 -14.32
N ALA A 6 6.51 -15.63 -14.36
CA ALA A 6 6.02 -16.93 -14.78
C ALA A 6 4.77 -16.76 -15.62
N LYS A 7 4.57 -17.67 -16.56
CA LYS A 7 3.35 -17.76 -17.35
C LYS A 7 2.43 -18.80 -16.73
N VAL A 8 1.15 -18.46 -16.63
CA VAL A 8 0.11 -19.44 -16.28
C VAL A 8 -0.11 -20.36 -17.49
N VAL A 9 0.21 -21.64 -17.34
CA VAL A 9 -0.04 -22.66 -18.35
C VAL A 9 -1.48 -23.18 -18.21
N ASP A 10 -1.86 -23.47 -16.97
CA ASP A 10 -3.21 -23.85 -16.56
C ASP A 10 -3.41 -23.53 -15.06
N PRO A 11 -4.60 -23.76 -14.46
CA PRO A 11 -4.88 -23.41 -13.06
C PRO A 11 -3.96 -24.06 -12.01
N THR A 12 -3.18 -25.07 -12.39
CA THR A 12 -2.30 -25.84 -11.51
C THR A 12 -0.82 -25.79 -11.90
N HIS A 13 -0.48 -25.18 -13.04
CA HIS A 13 0.88 -25.16 -13.57
C HIS A 13 1.33 -23.75 -13.97
N LEU A 14 2.52 -23.39 -13.50
CA LEU A 14 3.25 -22.20 -13.87
C LEU A 14 4.53 -22.58 -14.61
N GLU A 15 4.83 -21.88 -15.69
CA GLU A 15 6.09 -22.00 -16.42
C GLU A 15 6.95 -20.77 -16.12
N LEU A 16 8.12 -20.97 -15.50
CA LEU A 16 9.03 -19.88 -15.19
C LEU A 16 9.68 -19.35 -16.48
N VAL A 17 9.71 -18.02 -16.63
CA VAL A 17 10.40 -17.37 -17.77
C VAL A 17 11.91 -17.54 -17.64
N GLU A 18 12.41 -17.50 -16.40
CA GLU A 18 13.82 -17.75 -16.06
C GLU A 18 13.92 -18.73 -14.88
N PRO A 19 14.97 -19.57 -14.80
CA PRO A 19 15.15 -20.49 -13.69
C PRO A 19 15.24 -19.79 -12.33
N LEU A 20 14.50 -20.31 -11.34
CA LEU A 20 14.67 -19.92 -9.94
C LEU A 20 16.01 -20.46 -9.41
N VAL A 21 16.79 -19.58 -8.77
CA VAL A 21 17.93 -20.00 -7.95
C VAL A 21 17.41 -20.53 -6.62
N GLY A 22 17.20 -21.85 -6.52
CA GLY A 22 16.71 -22.52 -5.32
C GLY A 22 17.15 -23.98 -5.23
N HIS A 23 16.96 -24.58 -4.07
CA HIS A 23 17.21 -26.00 -3.84
C HIS A 23 15.90 -26.78 -3.89
N GLU A 24 15.98 -28.08 -4.22
CA GLU A 24 14.82 -28.96 -4.17
C GLU A 24 14.16 -28.92 -2.78
N GLY A 25 12.83 -28.89 -2.76
CA GLY A 25 12.03 -28.83 -1.53
C GLY A 25 11.78 -27.43 -0.96
N HIS A 26 12.32 -26.37 -1.57
CA HIS A 26 11.96 -25.00 -1.19
C HIS A 26 10.49 -24.68 -1.49
N VAL A 27 9.81 -24.05 -0.53
CA VAL A 27 8.47 -23.51 -0.69
C VAL A 27 8.58 -22.10 -1.26
N VAL A 28 7.84 -21.84 -2.35
CA VAL A 28 7.77 -20.53 -2.99
C VAL A 28 6.37 -19.96 -2.78
N LEU A 29 6.29 -18.67 -2.43
CA LEU A 29 5.03 -17.92 -2.38
C LEU A 29 4.79 -17.26 -3.73
N ILE A 30 3.57 -17.42 -4.25
CA ILE A 30 3.16 -16.84 -5.53
C ILE A 30 2.16 -15.71 -5.23
N ALA A 31 2.44 -14.53 -5.77
CA ALA A 31 1.49 -13.42 -5.80
C ALA A 31 1.11 -13.18 -7.27
N VAL A 32 -0.19 -13.20 -7.55
CA VAL A 32 -0.72 -12.83 -8.86
C VAL A 32 -1.09 -11.36 -8.79
N ALA A 33 -0.40 -10.52 -9.55
CA ALA A 33 -0.78 -9.12 -9.69
C ALA A 33 -2.12 -9.05 -10.41
N ASP A 34 -3.11 -8.41 -9.80
CA ASP A 34 -4.37 -8.09 -10.45
C ASP A 34 -4.11 -6.89 -11.40
N PRO A 35 -4.18 -7.07 -12.73
CA PRO A 35 -3.95 -5.98 -13.66
C PRO A 35 -5.05 -4.91 -13.62
N SER A 36 -6.18 -5.18 -12.97
CA SER A 36 -7.28 -4.22 -12.79
C SER A 36 -7.30 -3.51 -11.43
N GLY A 37 -6.65 -4.09 -10.40
CA GLY A 37 -6.74 -3.56 -9.03
C GLY A 37 -5.77 -2.41 -8.70
N GLU A 38 -4.66 -2.27 -9.42
CA GLU A 38 -3.66 -1.24 -9.09
C GLU A 38 -4.06 0.19 -9.49
N ASP A 39 -5.03 0.37 -10.38
CA ASP A 39 -5.47 1.69 -10.82
C ASP A 39 -6.68 2.20 -10.04
N GLU A 40 -7.72 1.38 -9.82
CA GLU A 40 -8.96 1.83 -9.16
C GLU A 40 -8.72 2.14 -7.67
N ASP A 41 -8.12 1.23 -6.91
CA ASP A 41 -7.79 1.48 -5.50
C ASP A 41 -6.84 2.68 -5.36
N ARG A 42 -5.86 2.81 -6.26
CA ARG A 42 -4.88 3.89 -6.22
C ARG A 42 -5.51 5.24 -6.54
N GLU A 43 -6.42 5.30 -7.50
CA GLU A 43 -7.18 6.51 -7.83
C GLU A 43 -8.13 6.89 -6.69
N ASP A 44 -8.79 5.92 -6.07
CA ASP A 44 -9.64 6.14 -4.88
C ASP A 44 -8.84 6.67 -3.70
N TRP A 45 -7.68 6.06 -3.40
CA TRP A 45 -6.76 6.55 -2.36
C TRP A 45 -6.24 7.95 -2.67
N PHE A 46 -5.93 8.23 -3.94
CA PHE A 46 -5.49 9.56 -4.37
C PHE A 46 -6.60 10.60 -4.20
N GLY A 47 -7.81 10.30 -4.66
CA GLY A 47 -8.98 11.18 -4.50
C GLY A 47 -9.27 11.45 -3.02
N PHE A 48 -9.33 10.39 -2.21
CA PHE A 48 -9.57 10.51 -0.77
C PHE A 48 -8.50 11.34 -0.05
N SER A 49 -7.22 11.15 -0.38
CA SER A 49 -6.12 11.89 0.24
C SER A 49 -6.11 13.35 -0.18
N ALA A 50 -6.40 13.66 -1.44
CA ALA A 50 -6.50 15.04 -1.94
C ALA A 50 -7.68 15.78 -1.29
N ASP A 51 -8.85 15.14 -1.17
CA ASP A 51 -10.01 15.72 -0.51
C ASP A 51 -9.77 15.94 0.98
N SER A 52 -9.17 14.96 1.66
CA SER A 52 -8.82 15.08 3.09
C SER A 52 -7.84 16.24 3.32
N LEU A 53 -6.83 16.38 2.46
CA LEU A 53 -5.86 17.47 2.54
C LEU A 53 -6.55 18.83 2.34
N ARG A 54 -7.45 18.94 1.36
CA ARG A 54 -8.21 20.16 1.10
C ARG A 54 -9.10 20.55 2.29
N MET A 55 -9.74 19.57 2.92
CA MET A 55 -10.59 19.79 4.11
C MET A 55 -9.79 20.19 5.35
N ALA A 56 -8.58 19.64 5.52
CA ALA A 56 -7.72 19.97 6.66
C ALA A 56 -7.28 21.44 6.68
N TYR A 57 -7.29 22.11 5.53
CA TYR A 57 -6.89 23.53 5.40
C TYR A 57 -8.02 24.43 4.89
N SER A 58 -9.27 23.96 4.93
CA SER A 58 -10.42 24.80 4.57
C SER A 58 -10.92 25.59 5.77
N ASP A 59 -11.77 26.60 5.51
CA ASP A 59 -12.41 27.40 6.56
C ASP A 59 -13.33 26.60 7.50
N THR A 60 -13.48 25.30 7.25
CA THR A 60 -14.25 24.34 8.05
C THR A 60 -13.36 23.45 8.91
N GLU A 61 -12.05 23.70 8.98
CA GLU A 61 -11.14 23.01 9.89
C GLU A 61 -11.66 23.18 11.33
N PRO A 62 -11.82 22.09 12.11
CA PRO A 62 -12.27 22.19 13.47
C PRO A 62 -11.17 22.77 14.37
N GLU A 63 -11.54 23.62 15.32
CA GLU A 63 -10.61 24.04 16.36
C GLU A 63 -10.20 22.82 17.20
N TYR A 64 -8.90 22.60 17.35
CA TYR A 64 -8.34 21.54 18.18
C TYR A 64 -7.93 22.11 19.55
N PRO A 65 -8.79 22.05 20.58
CA PRO A 65 -8.47 22.57 21.89
C PRO A 65 -7.36 21.75 22.57
N SER A 66 -6.64 22.39 23.48
CA SER A 66 -5.58 21.75 24.28
C SER A 66 -6.06 20.56 25.12
N SER A 67 -7.37 20.42 25.35
CA SER A 67 -7.98 19.25 25.99
C SER A 67 -7.88 17.96 25.17
N LEU A 68 -7.59 18.05 23.87
CA LEU A 68 -7.33 16.88 23.01
C LEU A 68 -5.88 16.37 23.11
N ILE A 69 -4.99 17.12 23.76
CA ILE A 69 -3.59 16.74 23.93
C ILE A 69 -3.49 15.67 25.02
N LYS A 70 -3.09 14.45 24.63
CA LYS A 70 -2.89 13.34 25.57
C LYS A 70 -1.60 13.46 26.37
N GLU A 71 -0.55 13.95 25.74
CA GLU A 71 0.76 14.16 26.35
C GLU A 71 1.38 15.43 25.77
N ILE A 72 1.85 16.31 26.64
CA ILE A 72 2.46 17.59 26.24
C ILE A 72 3.91 17.32 25.86
N ASN A 73 4.32 17.74 24.67
CA ASN A 73 5.72 17.69 24.25
C ASN A 73 6.51 18.80 24.99
N PRO A 74 7.42 18.47 25.92
CA PRO A 74 8.14 19.47 26.72
C PRO A 74 9.13 20.32 25.91
N GLY A 75 9.44 19.94 24.67
CA GLY A 75 10.28 20.71 23.75
C GLY A 75 9.52 21.68 22.85
N PHE A 76 8.19 21.69 22.91
CA PHE A 76 7.34 22.61 22.15
C PHE A 76 6.96 23.78 23.04
N VAL A 77 7.55 24.95 22.79
CA VAL A 77 7.22 26.22 23.45
C VAL A 77 6.60 27.11 22.37
N GLU A 78 5.36 27.57 22.58
CA GLU A 78 4.71 28.56 21.70
C GLU A 78 5.49 29.88 21.59
#